data_AF-A0AA35IW23-F1
#
_entry.id   AF-A0AA35IW23-F1
#
_cell.length_a   1.000
_cell.length_b   1.000
_cell.length_c   1.000
_cell.angle_alpha   90.00
_cell.angle_beta   90.00
_cell.angle_gamma   90.00
#
_symmetry.space_group_name_H-M   'P 1'
#
loop_
_entity.id
_entity.type
_entity.pdbx_description
1 polymer ?
#
loop_
_entity_poly.entity_id
_entity_poly.type
_entity_poly.pdbx_seq_one_letter_code
_entity_poly.pdbx_strand_id
1 'polypeptide(L)'
;MFVVVLQALAGFLSIIAMLYQKRYNKLHRSIYGLSYDLYLLDLVGSGLYLYCALHYCYSPLIREQLSKRFPLFYPLNEASSVPISSSLFLKDFFVFFCCLLVLRQLYYYRSTKHIYQGISITSTLFVSFFVMLGIFTYGCSIFNLPLKDSGKFGVFYLDHINYLWVMANLLKSFKYIPQMSINWMGCSTIGLSSKYVVISFFAEFIDLVGRLLIPTSASFYKLPFNSTPFWVKLVQFITLLVILFQVQYIYVGRKPRLPKGKL
;
A
#
# COMPACT_ATOMS: atom_id res chain seq x y z
N MET A 1 0.71 -11.73 -17.81
CA MET A 1 2.14 -11.56 -17.47
C MET A 1 2.59 -10.10 -17.64
N PHE A 2 2.32 -9.44 -18.77
CA PHE A 2 2.76 -8.06 -19.03
C PHE A 2 2.23 -7.01 -18.02
N VAL A 3 0.96 -7.11 -17.58
CA VAL A 3 0.41 -6.24 -16.50
C VAL A 3 1.20 -6.34 -15.20
N VAL A 4 1.67 -7.54 -14.83
CA VAL A 4 2.47 -7.77 -13.62
C VAL A 4 3.85 -7.12 -13.75
N VAL A 5 4.43 -7.14 -14.94
CA VAL A 5 5.71 -6.48 -15.23
C VAL A 5 5.56 -4.96 -15.12
N LEU A 6 4.51 -4.38 -15.68
CA LEU A 6 4.23 -2.95 -15.57
C LEU A 6 3.95 -2.52 -14.13
N GLN A 7 3.18 -3.31 -13.38
CA GLN A 7 2.95 -3.06 -11.95
C GLN A 7 4.27 -3.12 -11.14
N ALA A 8 5.16 -4.05 -11.46
CA ALA A 8 6.47 -4.14 -10.83
C ALA A 8 7.33 -2.90 -11.16
N LEU A 9 7.43 -2.55 -12.45
CA LEU A 9 8.13 -1.34 -12.93
C LEU A 9 7.62 -0.08 -12.23
N ALA A 10 6.29 0.10 -12.19
CA ALA A 10 5.64 1.21 -11.52
C ALA A 10 6.04 1.27 -10.04
N GLY A 11 6.03 0.16 -9.32
CA GLY A 11 6.46 0.20 -7.92
C GLY A 11 7.95 0.48 -7.72
N PHE A 12 8.83 0.04 -8.63
CA PHE A 12 10.24 0.46 -8.59
C PHE A 12 10.41 1.96 -8.83
N LEU A 13 9.62 2.55 -9.74
CA LEU A 13 9.56 4.00 -9.90
C LEU A 13 9.03 4.69 -8.64
N SER A 14 8.01 4.15 -7.97
CA SER A 14 7.52 4.67 -6.68
C SER A 14 8.61 4.62 -5.60
N ILE A 15 9.41 3.56 -5.55
CA ILE A 15 10.56 3.45 -4.63
C ILE A 15 11.57 4.57 -4.91
N ILE A 16 11.93 4.79 -6.18
CA ILE A 16 12.83 5.88 -6.59
C ILE A 16 12.24 7.24 -6.17
N ALA A 17 10.94 7.45 -6.36
CA ALA A 17 10.26 8.67 -5.92
C ALA A 17 10.41 8.87 -4.40
N MET A 18 10.15 7.84 -3.60
CA MET A 18 10.29 7.91 -2.13
C MET A 18 11.72 8.24 -1.70
N LEU A 19 12.73 7.68 -2.38
CA LEU A 19 14.13 8.01 -2.12
C LEU A 19 14.44 9.48 -2.46
N TYR A 20 13.85 10.03 -3.53
CA TYR A 20 13.93 11.46 -3.82
C TYR A 20 13.27 12.31 -2.74
N GLN A 21 12.10 11.91 -2.23
CA GLN A 21 11.45 12.61 -1.12
C GLN A 21 12.32 12.58 0.15
N LYS A 22 12.88 11.42 0.49
CA LYS A 22 13.81 11.27 1.63
C LYS A 22 15.02 12.18 1.48
N ARG A 23 15.62 12.21 0.28
CA ARG A 23 16.75 13.11 -0.05
C ARG A 23 16.33 14.57 0.10
N TYR A 24 15.17 14.94 -0.42
CA TYR A 24 14.62 16.29 -0.33
C TYR A 24 14.50 16.75 1.13
N ASN A 25 13.89 15.94 2.00
CA ASN A 25 13.78 16.21 3.44
C ASN A 25 15.16 16.36 4.09
N LYS A 26 16.14 15.53 3.71
CA LYS A 26 17.51 15.59 4.25
C LYS A 26 18.22 16.89 3.87
N LEU A 27 18.07 17.32 2.61
CA LEU A 27 18.66 18.57 2.12
C LEU A 27 18.08 19.80 2.81
N HIS A 28 16.76 19.82 3.03
CA HIS A 28 16.07 20.93 3.69
C HIS A 28 16.10 20.83 5.22
N ARG A 29 16.59 19.71 5.77
CA ARG A 29 16.57 19.38 7.21
C ARG A 29 15.21 19.62 7.85
N SER A 30 14.14 19.35 7.09
CA SER A 30 12.78 19.68 7.45
C SER A 30 11.82 18.66 6.87
N ILE A 31 10.75 18.41 7.59
CA ILE A 31 9.62 17.59 7.15
C ILE A 31 8.34 18.41 7.07
N TYR A 32 8.40 19.73 7.23
CA TYR A 32 7.23 20.60 7.22
C TYR A 32 6.35 20.33 5.99
N GLY A 33 5.09 19.94 6.20
CA GLY A 33 4.12 19.69 5.13
C GLY A 33 4.17 18.28 4.52
N LEU A 34 4.95 17.35 5.10
CA LEU A 34 4.97 15.94 4.69
C LEU A 34 4.08 15.08 5.62
N SER A 35 3.17 14.31 5.05
CA SER A 35 2.24 13.46 5.79
C SER A 35 2.91 12.22 6.40
N TYR A 36 2.67 11.99 7.69
CA TYR A 36 3.05 10.73 8.35
C TYR A 36 2.15 9.59 7.90
N ASP A 37 0.84 9.85 7.83
CA ASP A 37 -0.17 8.88 7.48
C ASP A 37 0.04 8.28 6.09
N LEU A 38 0.52 9.08 5.12
CA LEU A 38 0.86 8.57 3.79
C LEU A 38 1.84 7.39 3.86
N TYR A 39 2.93 7.53 4.63
CA TYR A 39 3.92 6.47 4.78
C TYR A 39 3.48 5.38 5.74
N LEU A 40 2.66 5.70 6.74
CA LEU A 40 2.09 4.72 7.66
C LEU A 40 1.15 3.76 6.92
N LEU A 41 0.22 4.30 6.12
CA LEU A 41 -0.74 3.50 5.36
C LEU A 41 -0.04 2.64 4.30
N ASP A 42 0.99 3.18 3.63
CA ASP A 42 1.76 2.41 2.65
C ASP A 42 2.65 1.34 3.31
N LEU A 43 3.19 1.61 4.50
CA LEU A 43 3.93 0.65 5.32
C LEU A 43 3.01 -0.52 5.72
N VAL A 44 1.88 -0.23 6.37
CA VAL A 44 0.95 -1.28 6.85
C VAL A 44 0.38 -2.05 5.68
N GLY A 45 -0.05 -1.36 4.62
CA GLY A 45 -0.55 -2.00 3.41
C GLY A 45 0.50 -2.92 2.76
N SER A 46 1.74 -2.47 2.61
CA SER A 46 2.81 -3.31 2.04
C SER A 46 3.21 -4.47 2.95
N GLY A 47 3.20 -4.27 4.27
CA GLY A 47 3.41 -5.33 5.25
C GLY A 47 2.35 -6.44 5.16
N LEU A 48 1.08 -6.07 5.04
CA LEU A 48 -0.02 -7.03 4.84
C LEU A 48 0.10 -7.77 3.50
N TYR A 49 0.50 -7.10 2.43
CA TYR A 49 0.76 -7.74 1.14
C TYR A 49 1.87 -8.80 1.23
N LEU A 50 2.99 -8.48 1.89
CA LEU A 50 4.09 -9.41 2.12
C LEU A 50 3.63 -10.60 2.97
N TYR A 51 2.90 -10.33 4.05
CA TYR A 51 2.33 -11.36 4.91
C TYR A 51 1.43 -12.31 4.13
N CYS A 52 0.46 -11.77 3.38
CA CYS A 52 -0.44 -12.59 2.56
C CYS A 52 0.32 -13.41 1.52
N ALA A 53 1.29 -12.81 0.82
CA ALA A 53 2.11 -13.50 -0.18
C ALA A 53 2.91 -14.66 0.44
N LEU A 54 3.52 -14.48 1.61
CA LEU A 54 4.22 -15.55 2.33
C LEU A 54 3.26 -16.68 2.72
N HIS A 55 2.06 -16.34 3.18
CA HIS A 55 1.06 -17.34 3.54
C HIS A 55 0.57 -18.14 2.32
N TYR A 56 0.26 -17.49 1.19
CA TYR A 56 -0.09 -18.19 -0.05
C TYR A 56 1.06 -19.06 -0.57
N CYS A 57 2.31 -18.60 -0.44
CA CYS A 57 3.47 -19.37 -0.87
C CYS A 57 3.73 -20.59 0.01
N TYR A 58 3.67 -20.45 1.34
CA TYR A 58 4.27 -21.45 2.24
C TYR A 58 3.30 -22.18 3.15
N SER A 59 2.04 -21.74 3.28
CA SER A 59 1.08 -22.41 4.16
C SER A 59 0.45 -23.64 3.49
N PRO A 60 0.69 -24.87 4.00
CA PRO A 60 0.07 -26.08 3.46
C PRO A 60 -1.45 -26.06 3.64
N LEU A 61 -1.94 -25.53 4.76
CA LEU A 61 -3.37 -25.38 5.05
C LEU A 61 -4.09 -24.53 4.00
N ILE A 62 -3.46 -23.44 3.56
CA ILE A 62 -4.03 -22.56 2.51
C ILE A 62 -4.09 -23.27 1.18
N ARG A 63 -3.04 -24.02 0.82
CA ARG A 63 -3.00 -24.81 -0.43
C ARG A 63 -4.09 -25.87 -0.41
N GLU A 64 -4.26 -26.57 0.70
CA GLU A 64 -5.32 -27.56 0.86
C GLU A 64 -6.71 -26.93 0.74
N GLN A 65 -6.98 -25.83 1.46
CA GLN A 65 -8.26 -25.12 1.39
C GLN A 65 -8.54 -24.54 -0.01
N LEU A 66 -7.51 -24.04 -0.71
CA LEU A 66 -7.63 -23.57 -2.09
C LEU A 66 -7.94 -24.72 -3.05
N SER A 67 -7.25 -25.85 -2.91
CA SER A 67 -7.45 -27.01 -3.78
C SER A 67 -8.84 -27.64 -3.60
N LYS A 68 -9.35 -27.70 -2.35
CA LYS A 68 -10.72 -28.15 -2.06
C LYS A 68 -11.77 -27.20 -2.65
N ARG A 69 -11.53 -25.89 -2.60
CA ARG A 69 -12.49 -24.87 -3.09
C ARG A 69 -12.45 -24.72 -4.63
N PHE A 70 -11.28 -24.85 -5.23
CA PHE A 70 -11.05 -24.63 -6.66
C PHE A 70 -10.14 -25.73 -7.26
N PRO A 71 -10.59 -26.99 -7.28
CA PRO A 71 -9.76 -28.15 -7.63
C PRO A 71 -9.24 -28.12 -9.07
N LEU A 72 -10.00 -27.52 -9.99
CA LEU A 72 -9.62 -27.39 -11.40
C LEU A 72 -8.48 -26.38 -11.64
N PHE A 73 -8.30 -25.43 -10.72
CA PHE A 73 -7.34 -24.32 -10.89
C PHE A 73 -6.10 -24.47 -10.00
N TYR A 74 -6.28 -25.04 -8.81
CA TYR A 74 -5.22 -25.14 -7.80
C TYR A 74 -5.08 -26.59 -7.30
N PRO A 75 -4.67 -27.56 -8.14
CA PRO A 75 -4.55 -28.95 -7.72
C PRO A 75 -3.44 -29.13 -6.66
N LEU A 76 -3.70 -29.98 -5.67
CA LEU A 76 -2.85 -30.20 -4.50
C LEU A 76 -1.47 -30.78 -4.85
N ASN A 77 -1.42 -31.55 -5.95
CA ASN A 77 -0.22 -32.22 -6.44
C ASN A 77 0.77 -31.28 -7.15
N GLU A 78 0.36 -30.05 -7.49
CA GLU A 78 1.21 -29.08 -8.17
C GLU A 78 1.66 -27.98 -7.21
N ALA A 79 2.92 -28.05 -6.77
CA ALA A 79 3.52 -27.07 -5.88
C ALA A 79 3.55 -25.64 -6.48
N SER A 80 3.47 -25.51 -7.81
CA SER A 80 3.45 -24.23 -8.55
C SER A 80 2.04 -23.67 -8.81
N SER A 81 1.00 -24.29 -8.26
CA SER A 81 -0.38 -23.98 -8.64
C SER A 81 -0.85 -22.60 -8.18
N VAL A 82 -0.41 -22.11 -7.02
CA VAL A 82 -0.83 -20.79 -6.51
C VAL A 82 0.05 -19.68 -7.11
N PRO A 83 -0.47 -18.81 -7.99
CA PRO A 83 0.33 -17.79 -8.63
C PRO A 83 0.69 -16.67 -7.64
N ILE A 84 1.97 -16.56 -7.32
CA ILE A 84 2.55 -15.41 -6.61
C ILE A 84 3.70 -14.86 -7.44
N SER A 85 3.71 -13.55 -7.69
CA SER A 85 4.77 -12.92 -8.45
C SER A 85 5.92 -12.51 -7.53
N SER A 86 7.11 -13.06 -7.79
CA SER A 86 8.35 -12.72 -7.06
C SER A 86 8.75 -11.26 -7.24
N SER A 87 8.50 -10.67 -8.42
CA SER A 87 8.83 -9.25 -8.66
C SER A 87 7.94 -8.31 -7.86
N LEU A 88 6.65 -8.64 -7.72
CA LEU A 88 5.72 -7.88 -6.88
C LEU A 88 6.05 -8.02 -5.39
N PHE A 89 6.45 -9.23 -4.96
CA PHE A 89 6.92 -9.46 -3.61
C PHE A 89 8.15 -8.60 -3.29
N LEU A 90 9.17 -8.64 -4.15
CA LEU A 90 10.40 -7.86 -3.99
C LEU A 90 10.11 -6.35 -3.98
N LYS A 91 9.23 -5.88 -4.86
CA LYS A 91 8.75 -4.50 -4.91
C LYS A 91 8.09 -4.09 -3.59
N ASP A 92 7.16 -4.89 -3.05
CA ASP A 92 6.50 -4.56 -1.78
C ASP A 92 7.47 -4.60 -0.58
N PHE A 93 8.48 -5.48 -0.61
CA PHE A 93 9.55 -5.51 0.38
C PHE A 93 10.36 -4.21 0.40
N PHE A 94 10.78 -3.72 -0.78
CA PHE A 94 11.51 -2.47 -0.88
C PHE A 94 10.65 -1.24 -0.54
N VAL A 95 9.36 -1.23 -0.90
CA VAL A 95 8.42 -0.18 -0.48
C VAL A 95 8.30 -0.16 1.04
N PHE A 96 8.10 -1.31 1.68
CA PHE A 96 8.03 -1.44 3.13
C PHE A 96 9.29 -0.85 3.79
N PHE A 97 10.48 -1.25 3.32
CA PHE A 97 11.74 -0.73 3.84
C PHE A 97 11.91 0.77 3.61
N CYS A 98 11.55 1.29 2.44
CA CYS A 98 11.61 2.73 2.15
C CYS A 98 10.65 3.53 3.03
N CYS A 99 9.46 2.99 3.33
CA CYS A 99 8.51 3.63 4.25
C CYS A 99 9.13 3.74 5.66
N LEU A 100 9.75 2.67 6.16
CA LEU A 100 10.46 2.71 7.45
C LEU A 100 11.56 3.79 7.47
N LEU A 101 12.34 3.91 6.40
CA LEU A 101 13.38 4.92 6.30
C LEU A 101 12.82 6.35 6.34
N VAL A 102 11.70 6.61 5.67
CA VAL A 102 11.05 7.92 5.68
C VAL A 102 10.39 8.20 7.02
N LEU A 103 9.67 7.22 7.61
CA LEU A 103 9.08 7.36 8.95
C LEU A 103 10.13 7.61 10.04
N ARG A 104 11.29 6.95 9.95
CA ARG A 104 12.44 7.24 10.84
C ARG A 104 12.92 8.68 10.68
N GLN A 105 12.98 9.18 9.45
CA GLN A 105 13.36 10.57 9.18
C GLN A 105 12.30 11.55 9.71
N LEU A 106 11.01 11.21 9.57
CA LEU A 106 9.90 11.99 10.12
C LEU A 106 9.98 12.07 11.65
N TYR A 107 10.36 10.98 12.32
CA TYR A 107 10.61 10.99 13.76
C TYR A 107 11.79 11.90 14.13
N TYR A 108 12.92 11.79 13.41
CA TYR A 108 14.13 12.56 13.70
C TYR A 108 13.94 14.07 13.48
N TYR A 109 13.19 14.47 12.45
CA TYR A 109 12.89 15.87 12.13
C TYR A 109 11.57 16.38 12.72
N ARG A 110 11.00 15.69 13.72
CA ARG A 110 9.70 16.04 14.34
C ARG A 110 9.61 17.49 14.86
N SER A 111 10.72 18.13 15.19
CA SER A 111 10.77 19.54 15.61
C SER A 111 10.40 20.53 14.49
N THR A 112 10.40 20.08 13.23
CA THR A 112 10.06 20.91 12.05
C THR A 112 8.63 20.71 11.56
N LYS A 113 7.87 19.80 12.19
CA LYS A 113 6.47 19.54 11.86
C LYS A 113 5.60 20.78 12.11
N HIS A 114 4.53 20.98 11.35
CA HIS A 114 3.50 21.97 11.70
C HIS A 114 2.46 21.42 12.66
N ILE A 115 1.61 22.28 13.23
CA ILE A 115 0.61 21.91 14.26
C ILE A 115 -0.31 20.75 13.85
N TYR A 116 -0.74 20.68 12.60
CA TYR A 116 -1.61 19.61 12.07
C TYR A 116 -0.84 18.43 11.44
N GLN A 117 0.48 18.33 11.66
CA GLN A 117 1.30 17.28 11.07
C GLN A 117 1.65 16.23 12.13
N GLY A 118 1.26 14.99 11.88
CA GLY A 118 1.48 13.84 12.76
C GLY A 118 0.69 12.64 12.25
N ILE A 119 0.66 11.57 13.06
CA ILE A 119 -0.27 10.46 12.81
C ILE A 119 -1.67 10.94 13.16
N SER A 120 -2.58 10.95 12.19
CA SER A 120 -3.94 11.43 12.45
C SER A 120 -4.74 10.45 13.30
N ILE A 121 -5.70 10.99 14.04
CA ILE A 121 -6.69 10.19 14.79
C ILE A 121 -7.46 9.30 13.81
N THR A 122 -7.84 9.82 12.63
CA THR A 122 -8.53 9.05 11.58
C THR A 122 -7.71 7.84 11.14
N SER A 123 -6.43 8.01 10.84
CA SER A 123 -5.56 6.88 10.47
C SER A 123 -5.37 5.90 11.63
N THR A 124 -5.26 6.40 12.86
CA THR A 124 -5.14 5.57 14.06
C THR A 124 -6.39 4.71 14.28
N LEU A 125 -7.58 5.30 14.19
CA LEU A 125 -8.85 4.58 14.32
C LEU A 125 -9.01 3.54 13.21
N PHE A 126 -8.68 3.91 11.97
CA PHE A 126 -8.79 3.03 10.82
C PHE A 126 -7.84 1.81 10.92
N VAL A 127 -6.58 2.04 11.24
CA VAL A 127 -5.60 0.96 11.46
C VAL A 127 -5.99 0.10 12.66
N SER A 128 -6.42 0.70 13.77
CA SER A 128 -6.84 -0.03 14.96
C SER A 128 -8.05 -0.92 14.69
N PHE A 129 -9.01 -0.44 13.92
CA PHE A 129 -10.17 -1.21 13.47
C PHE A 129 -9.74 -2.43 12.63
N PHE A 130 -8.81 -2.24 11.68
CA PHE A 130 -8.28 -3.35 10.88
C PHE A 130 -7.48 -4.35 11.71
N VAL A 131 -6.72 -3.89 12.71
CA VAL A 131 -6.04 -4.79 13.65
C VAL A 131 -7.06 -5.62 14.44
N MET A 132 -8.11 -5.00 14.97
CA MET A 132 -9.18 -5.72 15.68
C MET A 132 -9.87 -6.75 14.79
N LEU A 133 -10.23 -6.38 13.56
CA LEU A 133 -10.82 -7.31 12.60
C LEU A 133 -9.85 -8.43 12.21
N GLY A 134 -8.56 -8.13 12.06
CA GLY A 134 -7.52 -9.12 11.78
C GLY A 134 -7.42 -10.16 12.91
N ILE A 135 -7.36 -9.72 14.17
CA ILE A 135 -7.34 -10.59 15.34
C ILE A 135 -8.63 -11.42 15.44
N PHE A 136 -9.78 -10.78 15.24
CA PHE A 136 -11.08 -11.44 15.28
C PHE A 136 -11.20 -12.55 14.22
N THR A 137 -10.91 -12.22 12.96
CA THR A 137 -10.98 -13.19 11.84
C THR A 137 -9.95 -14.29 11.97
N TYR A 138 -8.75 -13.99 12.49
CA TYR A 138 -7.76 -15.00 12.84
C TYR A 138 -8.31 -15.97 13.89
N GLY A 139 -8.81 -15.45 15.02
CA GLY A 139 -9.39 -16.26 16.10
C GLY A 139 -10.54 -17.14 15.61
N CYS A 140 -11.44 -16.61 14.77
CA CYS A 140 -12.49 -17.39 14.13
C CYS A 140 -11.91 -18.51 13.26
N SER A 141 -10.87 -18.23 12.45
CA SER A 141 -10.31 -19.19 11.52
C SER A 141 -9.58 -20.37 12.17
N ILE A 142 -9.01 -20.18 13.38
CA ILE A 142 -8.20 -21.21 14.05
C ILE A 142 -8.95 -22.04 15.09
N PHE A 143 -10.09 -21.56 15.60
CA PHE A 143 -10.72 -22.11 16.80
C PHE A 143 -11.04 -23.62 16.74
N ASN A 144 -11.33 -24.15 15.56
CA ASN A 144 -11.65 -25.58 15.37
C ASN A 144 -10.51 -26.37 14.71
N LEU A 145 -9.38 -25.73 14.37
CA LEU A 145 -8.23 -26.40 13.78
C LEU A 145 -7.41 -27.11 14.88
N PRO A 146 -6.84 -28.30 14.60
CA PRO A 146 -6.90 -29.07 13.35
C PRO A 146 -8.08 -30.05 13.26
N LEU A 147 -8.98 -30.07 14.25
CA LEU A 147 -10.06 -31.07 14.34
C LEU A 147 -11.09 -30.97 13.20
N LYS A 148 -11.27 -29.77 12.62
CA LYS A 148 -12.11 -29.51 11.46
C LYS A 148 -11.39 -28.56 10.49
N ASP A 149 -11.61 -28.76 9.20
CA ASP A 149 -11.01 -27.92 8.14
C ASP A 149 -11.47 -26.45 8.18
N SER A 150 -12.61 -26.16 8.81
CA SER A 150 -13.18 -24.83 8.95
C SER A 150 -13.14 -24.36 10.40
N GLY A 151 -12.86 -23.07 10.59
CA GLY A 151 -12.89 -22.41 11.88
C GLY A 151 -14.32 -22.20 12.41
N LYS A 152 -14.45 -21.41 13.48
CA LYS A 152 -15.73 -21.00 14.04
C LYS A 152 -16.50 -20.16 13.02
N PHE A 153 -17.83 -20.32 12.98
CA PHE A 153 -18.72 -19.67 12.01
C PHE A 153 -18.43 -20.00 10.53
N GLY A 154 -17.70 -21.09 10.26
CA GLY A 154 -17.34 -21.49 8.89
C GLY A 154 -16.24 -20.63 8.25
N VAL A 155 -15.54 -19.80 9.03
CA VAL A 155 -14.42 -18.99 8.53
C VAL A 155 -13.22 -19.89 8.30
N PHE A 156 -12.76 -20.01 7.05
CA PHE A 156 -11.53 -20.73 6.74
C PHE A 156 -10.31 -19.84 6.98
N TYR A 157 -9.15 -20.45 7.23
CA TYR A 157 -7.88 -19.72 7.34
C TYR A 157 -7.54 -18.97 6.05
N LEU A 158 -7.85 -19.55 4.90
CA LEU A 158 -7.83 -18.89 3.60
C LEU A 158 -8.67 -17.59 3.58
N ASP A 159 -9.85 -17.58 4.21
CA ASP A 159 -10.72 -16.40 4.23
C ASP A 159 -10.12 -15.28 5.09
N HIS A 160 -9.48 -15.63 6.21
CA HIS A 160 -8.72 -14.66 7.00
C HIS A 160 -7.61 -13.99 6.19
N ILE A 161 -6.82 -14.75 5.43
CA ILE A 161 -5.78 -14.17 4.56
C ILE A 161 -6.38 -13.30 3.46
N ASN A 162 -7.50 -13.73 2.85
CA ASN A 162 -8.22 -12.90 1.87
C ASN A 162 -8.71 -11.58 2.50
N TYR A 163 -9.23 -11.60 3.73
CA TYR A 163 -9.65 -10.38 4.43
C TYR A 163 -8.48 -9.42 4.69
N LEU A 164 -7.32 -9.94 5.12
CA LEU A 164 -6.12 -9.12 5.29
C LEU A 164 -5.66 -8.51 3.96
N TRP A 165 -5.76 -9.26 2.86
CA TRP A 165 -5.48 -8.75 1.53
C TRP A 165 -6.44 -7.63 1.11
N VAL A 166 -7.75 -7.76 1.39
CA VAL A 166 -8.73 -6.69 1.16
C VAL A 166 -8.40 -5.44 2.00
N MET A 167 -8.06 -5.61 3.27
CA MET A 167 -7.63 -4.50 4.14
C MET A 167 -6.39 -3.80 3.59
N ALA A 168 -5.39 -4.56 3.12
CA ALA A 168 -4.18 -4.03 2.50
C ALA A 168 -4.50 -3.16 1.29
N ASN A 169 -5.44 -3.60 0.45
CA ASN A 169 -5.91 -2.85 -0.71
C ASN A 169 -6.60 -1.56 -0.31
N LEU A 170 -7.49 -1.58 0.69
CA LEU A 170 -8.16 -0.38 1.19
C LEU A 170 -7.16 0.66 1.73
N LEU A 171 -6.17 0.23 2.52
CA LEU A 171 -5.11 1.10 3.03
C LEU A 171 -4.31 1.74 1.88
N LYS A 172 -3.88 0.93 0.91
CA LYS A 172 -3.11 1.41 -0.24
C LYS A 172 -3.93 2.37 -1.11
N SER A 173 -5.22 2.14 -1.32
CA SER A 173 -6.08 3.04 -2.12
C SER A 173 -6.10 4.46 -1.60
N PHE A 174 -6.18 4.62 -0.27
CA PHE A 174 -6.34 5.92 0.36
C PHE A 174 -5.04 6.55 0.84
N LYS A 175 -3.87 5.93 0.56
CA LYS A 175 -2.57 6.40 1.07
C LYS A 175 -2.19 7.84 0.69
N TYR A 176 -2.68 8.35 -0.44
CA TYR A 176 -2.37 9.72 -0.89
C TYR A 176 -3.32 10.77 -0.32
N ILE A 177 -4.49 10.38 0.19
CA ILE A 177 -5.49 11.32 0.74
C ILE A 177 -4.90 12.15 1.89
N PRO A 178 -4.18 11.59 2.88
CA PRO A 178 -3.62 12.39 3.95
C PRO A 178 -2.66 13.49 3.48
N GLN A 179 -1.88 13.23 2.42
CA GLN A 179 -0.98 14.24 1.86
C GLN A 179 -1.76 15.34 1.12
N MET A 180 -2.77 14.95 0.35
CA MET A 180 -3.69 15.90 -0.30
C MET A 180 -4.36 16.83 0.73
N SER A 181 -4.80 16.28 1.86
CA SER A 181 -5.38 17.03 2.97
C SER A 181 -4.37 17.98 3.64
N ILE A 182 -3.14 17.55 3.88
CA ILE A 182 -2.09 18.43 4.45
C ILE A 182 -1.76 19.59 3.50
N ASN A 183 -1.64 19.32 2.19
CA ASN A 183 -1.41 20.37 1.21
C ASN A 183 -2.54 21.42 1.23
N TRP A 184 -3.79 20.95 1.35
CA TRP A 184 -4.97 21.81 1.45
C TRP A 184 -4.95 22.66 2.73
N MET A 185 -4.80 22.02 3.89
CA MET A 185 -4.75 22.71 5.20
C MET A 185 -3.59 23.71 5.28
N GLY A 186 -2.43 23.34 4.74
CA GLY A 186 -1.25 24.19 4.72
C GLY A 186 -1.25 25.27 3.63
N CYS A 187 -2.17 25.16 2.65
CA CYS A 187 -2.17 25.95 1.41
C CYS A 187 -0.79 26.05 0.76
N SER A 188 0.01 24.98 0.86
CA SER A 188 1.41 24.92 0.46
C SER A 188 1.81 23.47 0.21
N THR A 189 2.71 23.28 -0.75
CA THR A 189 3.25 21.98 -1.15
C THR A 189 4.75 21.88 -0.89
N ILE A 190 5.31 22.79 -0.09
CA ILE A 190 6.75 22.89 0.19
C ILE A 190 7.33 21.63 0.85
N GLY A 191 6.49 20.79 1.48
CA GLY A 191 6.90 19.52 2.05
C GLY A 191 7.15 18.43 1.02
N LEU A 192 6.76 18.63 -0.23
CA LEU A 192 6.86 17.65 -1.30
C LEU A 192 7.97 18.00 -2.29
N SER A 193 8.80 17.00 -2.60
CA SER A 193 9.72 17.07 -3.72
C SER A 193 8.94 17.02 -5.03
N SER A 194 9.18 17.97 -5.93
CA SER A 194 8.61 17.94 -7.28
C SER A 194 8.93 16.63 -8.02
N LYS A 195 10.15 16.11 -7.84
CA LYS A 195 10.59 14.81 -8.39
C LYS A 195 9.77 13.65 -7.83
N TYR A 196 9.47 13.66 -6.52
CA TYR A 196 8.62 12.64 -5.91
C TYR A 196 7.23 12.62 -6.57
N VAL A 197 6.61 13.78 -6.72
CA VAL A 197 5.25 13.89 -7.26
C VAL A 197 5.22 13.46 -8.73
N VAL A 198 6.15 13.97 -9.56
CA VAL A 198 6.20 13.64 -11.00
C VAL A 198 6.51 12.16 -11.23
N ILE A 199 7.50 11.60 -10.54
CA ILE A 199 7.84 10.17 -10.71
C ILE A 199 6.70 9.27 -10.19
N SER A 200 6.08 9.61 -9.06
CA SER A 200 4.93 8.86 -8.55
C SER A 200 3.73 8.93 -9.50
N PHE A 201 3.48 10.10 -10.12
CA PHE A 201 2.44 10.25 -11.13
C PHE A 201 2.71 9.36 -12.35
N PHE A 202 3.92 9.40 -12.91
CA PHE A 202 4.28 8.53 -14.04
C PHE A 202 4.20 7.05 -13.68
N ALA A 203 4.60 6.66 -12.46
CA ALA A 203 4.48 5.29 -11.98
C ALA A 203 3.01 4.80 -12.01
N GLU A 204 2.09 5.56 -11.41
CA GLU A 204 0.68 5.16 -11.41
C GLU A 204 0.04 5.28 -12.80
N PHE A 205 0.46 6.25 -13.63
CA PHE A 205 0.01 6.37 -15.02
C PHE A 205 0.38 5.13 -15.85
N ILE A 206 1.64 4.68 -15.79
CA ILE A 206 2.11 3.49 -16.52
C ILE A 206 1.34 2.25 -16.09
N ASP A 207 1.10 2.06 -14.78
CA ASP A 207 0.34 0.91 -14.28
C ASP A 207 -1.14 0.97 -14.71
N LEU A 208 -1.77 2.14 -14.61
CA LEU A 208 -3.16 2.33 -15.00
C LEU A 208 -3.37 2.11 -16.51
N VAL A 209 -2.54 2.73 -17.34
CA VAL A 209 -2.58 2.58 -18.81
C VAL A 209 -2.28 1.15 -19.20
N GLY A 210 -1.32 0.50 -18.54
CA GLY A 210 -1.05 -0.93 -18.72
C GLY A 210 -2.30 -1.77 -18.51
N ARG A 211 -3.06 -1.52 -17.45
CA ARG A 211 -4.28 -2.28 -17.15
C ARG A 211 -5.43 -2.01 -18.14
N LEU A 212 -5.50 -0.81 -18.72
CA LEU A 212 -6.55 -0.44 -19.67
C LEU A 212 -6.25 -0.93 -21.09
N LEU A 213 -4.99 -0.85 -21.53
CA LEU A 213 -4.60 -1.15 -22.90
C LEU A 213 -4.24 -2.62 -23.13
N ILE A 214 -3.84 -3.34 -22.08
CA ILE A 214 -3.46 -4.75 -22.21
C ILE A 214 -4.70 -5.59 -21.91
N PRO A 215 -5.35 -6.19 -22.92
CA PRO A 215 -6.46 -7.09 -22.66
C PRO A 215 -5.99 -8.18 -21.70
N THR A 216 -6.70 -8.35 -20.59
CA THR A 216 -6.49 -9.46 -19.66
C THR A 216 -7.05 -10.73 -20.30
N SER A 217 -6.42 -11.20 -21.36
CA SER A 217 -6.66 -12.53 -21.94
C SER A 217 -6.19 -13.65 -21.00
N ALA A 218 -5.44 -13.29 -19.95
CA ALA A 218 -5.10 -14.20 -18.87
C ALA A 218 -6.35 -14.55 -18.05
N SER A 219 -6.64 -15.84 -17.94
CA SER A 219 -7.67 -16.36 -17.06
C SER A 219 -7.45 -15.87 -15.62
N PHE A 220 -8.53 -15.55 -14.90
CA PHE A 220 -8.46 -14.94 -13.57
C PHE A 220 -7.60 -15.74 -12.57
N TYR A 221 -7.62 -17.09 -12.67
CA TYR A 221 -6.86 -17.99 -11.80
C TYR A 221 -5.35 -17.98 -12.05
N LYS A 222 -4.87 -17.36 -13.13
CA LYS A 222 -3.43 -17.15 -13.40
C LYS A 222 -2.94 -15.78 -12.93
N LEU A 223 -3.85 -14.90 -12.50
CA LEU A 223 -3.46 -13.59 -11.97
C LEU A 223 -2.84 -13.80 -10.58
N PRO A 224 -1.64 -13.24 -10.32
CA PRO A 224 -1.02 -13.42 -9.02
C PRO A 224 -1.88 -12.85 -7.89
N PHE A 225 -2.00 -13.58 -6.77
CA PHE A 225 -2.77 -13.11 -5.60
C PHE A 225 -2.20 -11.83 -4.98
N ASN A 226 -0.89 -11.59 -5.15
CA ASN A 226 -0.24 -10.35 -4.74
C ASN A 226 -0.32 -9.22 -5.80
N SER A 227 -1.08 -9.41 -6.88
CA SER A 227 -1.42 -8.34 -7.82
C SER A 227 -2.36 -7.34 -7.18
N THR A 228 -2.16 -6.06 -7.49
CA THR A 228 -3.03 -5.00 -6.98
C THR A 228 -4.25 -4.87 -7.89
N PRO A 229 -5.48 -4.76 -7.37
CA PRO A 229 -6.67 -4.56 -8.19
C PRO A 229 -6.67 -3.22 -8.93
N PHE A 230 -7.41 -3.16 -10.05
CA PHE A 230 -7.54 -1.94 -10.87
C PHE A 230 -8.08 -0.73 -10.09
N TRP A 231 -9.12 -0.92 -9.25
CA TRP A 231 -9.75 0.18 -8.52
C TRP A 231 -8.78 0.87 -7.54
N VAL A 232 -7.85 0.12 -6.94
CA VAL A 232 -6.80 0.69 -6.07
C VAL A 232 -5.95 1.67 -6.86
N LYS A 233 -5.56 1.28 -8.07
CA LYS A 233 -4.73 2.08 -8.97
C LYS A 233 -5.47 3.29 -9.52
N LEU A 234 -6.75 3.16 -9.80
CA LEU A 234 -7.60 4.28 -10.18
C LEU A 234 -7.67 5.35 -9.08
N VAL A 235 -7.93 4.95 -7.83
CA VAL A 235 -7.99 5.90 -6.70
C VAL A 235 -6.62 6.56 -6.47
N GLN A 236 -5.54 5.77 -6.51
CA GLN A 236 -4.17 6.29 -6.39
C GLN A 236 -3.83 7.30 -7.49
N PHE A 237 -4.19 7.01 -8.73
CA PHE A 237 -3.97 7.90 -9.86
C PHE A 237 -4.75 9.21 -9.73
N ILE A 238 -6.05 9.15 -9.40
CA ILE A 238 -6.89 10.35 -9.22
C ILE A 238 -6.35 11.23 -8.09
N THR A 239 -6.00 10.63 -6.95
CA THR A 239 -5.46 11.38 -5.80
C THR A 239 -4.10 12.00 -6.11
N LEU A 240 -3.22 11.32 -6.85
CA LEU A 240 -1.97 11.91 -7.33
C LEU A 240 -2.16 13.00 -8.38
N LEU A 241 -3.16 12.90 -9.26
CA LEU A 241 -3.51 13.95 -10.21
C LEU A 241 -3.87 15.24 -9.44
N VAL A 242 -4.65 15.13 -8.37
CA VAL A 242 -4.98 16.27 -7.50
C VAL A 242 -3.73 16.83 -6.83
N ILE A 243 -2.85 16.00 -6.28
CA ILE A 243 -1.59 16.46 -5.68
C ILE A 243 -0.69 17.14 -6.73
N LEU A 244 -0.60 16.60 -7.94
CA LEU A 244 0.15 17.20 -9.03
C LEU A 244 -0.41 18.57 -9.40
N PHE A 245 -1.74 18.69 -9.49
CA PHE A 245 -2.42 19.97 -9.74
C PHE A 245 -2.16 20.99 -8.61
N GLN A 246 -2.20 20.55 -7.35
CA GLN A 246 -1.84 21.38 -6.19
C GLN A 246 -0.41 21.91 -6.28
N VAL A 247 0.54 21.07 -6.68
CA VAL A 247 1.98 21.40 -6.75
C VAL A 247 2.30 22.31 -7.93
N GLN A 248 1.72 22.06 -9.09
CA GLN A 248 2.08 22.74 -10.34
C GLN A 248 1.25 24.00 -10.63
N TYR A 249 0.04 24.13 -10.04
CA TYR A 249 -0.87 25.23 -10.38
C TYR A 249 -1.40 25.98 -9.15
N ILE A 250 -1.93 25.29 -8.13
CA ILE A 250 -2.66 25.97 -7.04
C ILE A 250 -1.71 26.68 -6.06
N TYR A 251 -0.65 26.01 -5.62
CA TYR A 251 0.19 26.46 -4.51
C TYR A 251 1.62 26.85 -4.91
N VAL A 252 1.84 27.11 -6.20
CA VAL A 252 3.14 27.57 -6.72
C VAL A 252 3.59 28.84 -6.01
N GLY A 253 4.82 28.82 -5.48
CA GLY A 253 5.42 29.97 -4.79
C GLY A 253 4.79 30.33 -3.43
N ARG A 254 3.79 29.57 -2.95
CA ARG A 254 3.16 29.87 -1.65
C ARG A 254 4.02 29.45 -0.48
N LYS A 255 4.29 30.41 0.41
CA LYS A 255 5.06 30.20 1.64
C LYS A 255 4.27 29.40 2.68
N PRO A 256 4.96 28.67 3.58
CA PRO A 256 4.37 28.05 4.78
C PRO A 256 3.46 29.03 5.54
N ARG A 257 2.20 28.64 5.80
CA ARG A 257 1.26 29.44 6.61
C ARG A 257 1.00 28.90 8.01
N LEU A 258 1.16 27.60 8.21
CA LEU A 258 0.87 26.97 9.49
C LEU A 258 2.06 27.15 10.45
N PRO A 259 1.80 27.48 11.72
CA PRO A 259 2.86 27.55 12.72
C PRO A 259 3.49 26.17 12.93
N LYS A 260 4.77 26.17 13.31
CA LYS A 260 5.45 24.95 13.75
C LYS A 260 4.73 24.39 14.98
N GLY A 261 4.56 23.08 15.02
CA GLY A 261 3.98 22.37 16.15
C GLY A 261 4.91 22.43 17.35
N LYS A 262 4.34 22.43 18.56
CA LYS A 262 5.10 22.15 19.78
C LYS A 262 5.50 20.66 19.78
N LEU A 263 6.67 20.37 20.34
CA LEU A 263 7.23 19.01 20.40
C LEU A 263 6.32 18.06 21.16
#